data_AF-A0AA89AIB4-F1
#
_entry.id   AF-A0AA89AIB4-F1
#
_cell.length_a   1.000
_cell.length_b   1.000
_cell.length_c   1.000
_cell.angle_alpha   90.00
_cell.angle_beta   90.00
_cell.angle_gamma   90.00
#
_symmetry.space_group_name_H-M   'P 1'
#
loop_
_entity.id
_entity.type
_entity.pdbx_description
1 polymer ?
#
loop_
_entity_poly.entity_id
_entity_poly.type
_entity_poly.pdbx_seq_one_letter_code
_entity_poly.pdbx_strand_id
1 'polypeptide(L)'
;MFEDHMCVADHASVMNINFWGSVYSTQFAVPHLRASKGKIAVIAAVAGWLPTPKLSIYGASKAALISFYETLRSDIGSVIGITTVTPGLVGSEITQGDFQAKASYATNSVYPKDLPYLLSR
;
A
#
# COMPACT_ATOMS: atom_id res chain seq x y z
N MET A 1 5.61 16.87 9.11
CA MET A 1 4.20 17.04 8.69
C MET A 1 4.20 17.43 7.23
N PHE A 2 3.05 17.45 6.54
CA PHE A 2 3.03 17.74 5.10
C PHE A 2 3.60 19.14 4.83
N GLU A 3 3.35 20.07 5.74
CA GLU A 3 3.90 21.43 5.80
C GLU A 3 5.41 21.53 6.11
N ASP A 4 6.04 20.46 6.62
CA ASP A 4 7.48 20.47 6.98
C ASP A 4 8.39 20.11 5.80
N HIS A 5 7.82 19.85 4.62
CA HIS A 5 8.57 19.47 3.42
C HIS A 5 8.89 20.71 2.58
N MET A 6 10.18 21.00 2.40
CA MET A 6 10.64 22.13 1.57
C MET A 6 10.19 22.01 0.11
N CYS A 7 10.05 20.79 -0.41
CA CYS A 7 9.54 20.52 -1.75
C CYS A 7 8.66 19.26 -1.76
N VAL A 8 7.42 19.36 -2.25
CA VAL A 8 6.52 18.20 -2.38
C VAL A 8 7.06 17.17 -3.39
N ALA A 9 7.84 17.62 -4.39
CA ALA A 9 8.41 16.75 -5.42
C ALA A 9 9.43 15.74 -4.87
N ASP A 10 10.01 15.97 -3.69
CA ASP A 10 10.94 15.03 -3.05
C ASP A 10 10.30 13.66 -2.81
N HIS A 11 8.98 13.64 -2.68
CA HIS A 11 8.19 12.42 -2.47
C HIS A 11 7.78 11.72 -3.76
N ALA A 12 8.11 12.25 -4.93
CA ALA A 12 7.85 11.59 -6.22
C ALA A 12 8.52 10.20 -6.27
N SER A 13 9.65 10.03 -5.58
CA SER A 13 10.34 8.75 -5.39
C SER A 13 9.44 7.67 -4.78
N VAL A 14 8.62 8.00 -3.77
CA VAL A 14 7.66 7.08 -3.14
C VAL A 14 6.67 6.56 -4.19
N MET A 15 6.24 7.47 -5.07
CA MET A 15 5.27 7.16 -6.11
C MET A 15 5.88 6.28 -7.21
N ASN A 16 7.08 6.65 -7.64
CA ASN A 16 7.87 5.92 -8.63
C ASN A 16 8.19 4.50 -8.17
N ILE A 17 8.58 4.33 -6.91
CA ILE A 17 8.93 3.03 -6.35
C ILE A 17 7.68 2.16 -6.17
N ASN A 18 6.66 2.67 -5.47
CA ASN A 18 5.54 1.82 -5.07
C ASN A 18 4.62 1.46 -6.25
N PHE A 19 4.23 2.44 -7.05
CA PHE A 19 3.26 2.24 -8.12
C PHE A 19 3.92 1.95 -9.44
N TRP A 20 4.76 2.88 -9.93
CA TRP A 20 5.37 2.71 -11.25
C TRP A 20 6.27 1.48 -11.31
N GLY A 21 7.00 1.18 -10.23
CA GLY A 21 7.73 -0.08 -10.10
C GLY A 21 6.83 -1.30 -10.32
N SER A 22 5.67 -1.35 -9.67
CA SER A 22 4.70 -2.44 -9.82
C SER A 22 4.06 -2.50 -11.21
N VAL A 23 3.67 -1.34 -11.76
CA VAL A 23 3.03 -1.21 -13.09
C VAL A 23 3.98 -1.67 -14.19
N TYR A 24 5.22 -1.20 -14.20
CA TYR A 24 6.21 -1.59 -15.20
C TYR A 24 6.51 -3.08 -15.14
N SER A 25 6.79 -3.62 -13.94
CA SER A 25 7.02 -5.07 -13.79
C SER A 25 5.83 -5.89 -14.28
N THR A 26 4.61 -5.43 -14.00
CA THR A 26 3.38 -6.11 -14.45
C THR A 26 3.26 -6.10 -15.96
N GLN A 27 3.45 -4.94 -16.59
CA GLN A 27 3.35 -4.80 -18.04
C GLN A 27 4.25 -5.79 -18.78
N PHE A 28 5.51 -5.93 -18.35
CA PHE A 28 6.44 -6.88 -18.94
C PHE A 28 6.16 -8.35 -18.56
N ALA A 29 5.55 -8.61 -17.40
CA ALA A 29 5.19 -9.96 -16.97
C ALA A 29 3.93 -10.52 -17.66
N VAL A 30 3.01 -9.66 -18.14
CA VAL A 30 1.70 -10.08 -18.69
C VAL A 30 1.79 -11.19 -19.75
N PRO A 31 2.68 -11.13 -20.78
CA PRO A 31 2.76 -12.20 -21.78
C PRO A 31 3.12 -13.55 -21.16
N HIS A 32 4.04 -13.56 -20.20
CA HIS A 32 4.51 -14.77 -19.52
C HIS A 32 3.45 -15.32 -18.55
N LEU A 33 2.76 -14.44 -17.82
CA LEU A 33 1.66 -14.82 -16.94
C LEU A 33 0.48 -15.38 -17.74
N ARG A 34 0.19 -14.82 -18.91
CA ARG A 34 -0.87 -15.31 -19.79
C ARG A 34 -0.56 -16.72 -20.32
N ALA A 35 0.68 -16.96 -20.76
CA ALA A 35 1.12 -18.26 -21.25
C ALA A 35 1.12 -19.34 -20.15
N SER A 36 1.50 -18.96 -18.93
CA SER A 36 1.60 -19.88 -17.79
C SER A 36 0.31 -20.02 -16.97
N LYS A 37 -0.75 -19.24 -17.28
CA LYS A 37 -1.93 -19.06 -16.41
C LYS A 37 -1.53 -18.67 -14.98
N GLY A 38 -0.53 -17.79 -14.89
CA GLY A 38 0.05 -17.32 -13.64
C GLY A 38 -0.86 -16.38 -12.86
N LYS A 39 -0.35 -15.91 -11.71
CA LYS A 39 -1.06 -15.02 -10.81
C LYS A 39 -0.18 -13.87 -10.34
N ILE A 40 -0.79 -12.75 -9.99
CA ILE A 40 -0.16 -11.56 -9.42
C ILE A 40 -0.66 -11.40 -7.99
N ALA A 41 0.26 -11.38 -7.03
CA ALA A 41 -0.01 -10.96 -5.65
C ALA A 41 0.47 -9.52 -5.47
N VAL A 42 -0.47 -8.62 -5.19
CA VAL A 42 -0.21 -7.18 -5.08
C VAL A 42 -0.13 -6.81 -3.61
N ILE A 43 0.98 -6.20 -3.20
CA ILE A 43 1.18 -5.77 -1.81
C ILE A 43 0.87 -4.28 -1.68
N ALA A 44 -0.36 -3.98 -1.29
CA ALA A 44 -0.82 -2.63 -0.95
C ALA A 44 -0.58 -2.33 0.55
N ALA A 45 -1.50 -1.63 1.21
CA ALA A 45 -1.51 -1.40 2.65
C ALA A 45 -2.91 -0.97 3.11
N VAL A 46 -3.23 -1.13 4.40
CA VAL A 46 -4.44 -0.54 5.02
C VAL A 46 -4.49 0.98 4.83
N ALA A 47 -3.34 1.65 4.86
CA ALA A 47 -3.22 3.09 4.59
C ALA A 47 -3.67 3.51 3.18
N GLY A 48 -3.90 2.56 2.26
CA GLY A 48 -4.44 2.81 0.93
C GLY A 48 -5.96 3.05 0.90
N TRP A 49 -6.69 2.66 1.94
CA TRP A 49 -8.14 2.90 2.05
C TRP A 49 -8.55 3.51 3.39
N LEU A 50 -7.68 3.44 4.41
CA LEU A 50 -7.86 4.11 5.70
C LEU A 50 -6.92 5.33 5.80
N PRO A 51 -7.44 6.57 5.78
CA PRO A 51 -6.63 7.77 5.95
C PRO A 51 -5.84 7.72 7.25
N THR A 52 -4.52 7.68 7.14
CA THR A 52 -3.63 7.56 8.30
C THR A 52 -2.77 8.81 8.44
N PRO A 53 -2.79 9.52 9.58
CA PRO A 53 -1.95 10.70 9.79
C PRO A 53 -0.48 10.44 9.50
N LYS A 54 0.22 11.43 8.94
CA LYS A 54 1.64 11.38 8.57
C LYS A 54 2.02 10.41 7.44
N LEU A 55 1.04 9.72 6.83
CA LEU A 55 1.25 8.80 5.71
C LEU A 55 0.54 9.25 4.43
N SER A 56 0.29 10.54 4.22
CA SER A 56 -0.54 11.02 3.09
C SER A 56 -0.03 10.54 1.71
N ILE A 57 1.25 10.75 1.40
CA ILE A 57 1.81 10.38 0.08
C ILE A 57 2.03 8.87 -0.03
N TYR A 58 2.47 8.22 1.05
CA TYR A 58 2.56 6.76 1.09
C TYR A 58 1.19 6.11 0.88
N GLY A 59 0.17 6.55 1.62
CA GLY A 59 -1.21 6.10 1.52
C GLY A 59 -1.77 6.32 0.12
N ALA A 60 -1.55 7.50 -0.47
CA ALA A 60 -1.90 7.77 -1.87
C ALA A 60 -1.25 6.77 -2.84
N SER A 61 0.05 6.47 -2.66
CA SER A 61 0.74 5.50 -3.52
C SER A 61 0.17 4.08 -3.39
N LYS A 62 -0.28 3.69 -2.19
CA LYS A 62 -0.92 2.38 -1.94
C LYS A 62 -2.37 2.35 -2.40
N ALA A 63 -3.10 3.46 -2.32
CA ALA A 63 -4.43 3.61 -2.89
C ALA A 63 -4.40 3.46 -4.43
N ALA A 64 -3.39 4.05 -5.07
CA ALA A 64 -3.17 3.93 -6.52
C ALA A 64 -2.97 2.47 -6.93
N LEU A 65 -2.20 1.68 -6.17
CA LEU A 65 -2.05 0.24 -6.40
C LEU A 65 -3.39 -0.48 -6.33
N ILE A 66 -4.19 -0.24 -5.29
CA ILE A 66 -5.51 -0.87 -5.13
C ILE A 66 -6.37 -0.56 -6.35
N SER A 67 -6.56 0.73 -6.67
CA SER A 67 -7.41 1.13 -7.79
C SER A 67 -6.95 0.54 -9.13
N PHE A 68 -5.65 0.56 -9.39
CA PHE A 68 -5.09 0.04 -10.64
C PHE A 68 -5.26 -1.47 -10.76
N TYR A 69 -4.90 -2.24 -9.74
CA TYR A 69 -4.96 -3.70 -9.81
C TYR A 69 -6.37 -4.26 -9.71
N GLU A 70 -7.31 -3.58 -9.05
CA GLU A 70 -8.72 -3.95 -9.08
C GLU A 70 -9.34 -3.72 -10.48
N THR A 71 -8.93 -2.64 -11.15
CA THR A 71 -9.32 -2.38 -12.55
C THR A 71 -8.68 -3.44 -13.46
N LEU A 72 -7.38 -3.68 -13.33
CA LEU A 72 -6.66 -4.67 -14.13
C LEU A 72 -7.21 -6.09 -13.93
N ARG A 73 -7.63 -6.43 -12.71
CA ARG A 73 -8.31 -7.70 -12.40
C ARG A 73 -9.62 -7.83 -13.18
N SER A 74 -10.34 -6.73 -13.38
CA SER A 74 -11.54 -6.73 -14.22
C SER A 74 -11.19 -6.92 -15.70
N ASP A 75 -10.10 -6.32 -16.17
CA ASP A 75 -9.68 -6.38 -17.58
C ASP A 75 -9.12 -7.76 -17.99
N ILE A 76 -8.32 -8.39 -17.14
CA ILE A 76 -7.55 -9.60 -17.49
C ILE A 76 -7.72 -10.78 -16.51
N GLY A 77 -8.59 -10.66 -15.51
CA GLY A 77 -8.79 -11.63 -14.43
C GLY A 77 -9.27 -13.02 -14.88
N SER A 78 -9.85 -13.12 -16.08
CA SER A 78 -10.25 -14.41 -16.67
C SER A 78 -9.05 -15.27 -17.10
N VAL A 79 -7.87 -14.67 -17.27
CA VAL A 79 -6.66 -15.37 -17.73
C VAL A 79 -5.51 -15.29 -16.74
N ILE A 80 -5.38 -14.19 -16.00
CA ILE A 80 -4.34 -13.97 -15.01
C ILE A 80 -5.02 -13.68 -13.67
N GLY A 81 -4.80 -14.53 -12.67
CA GLY A 81 -5.37 -14.29 -11.35
C GLY A 81 -4.69 -13.11 -10.66
N ILE A 82 -5.45 -12.19 -10.07
CA ILE A 82 -4.90 -11.04 -9.33
C ILE A 82 -5.49 -11.04 -7.92
N THR A 83 -4.64 -10.89 -6.92
CA THR A 83 -5.03 -10.78 -5.52
C THR A 83 -4.32 -9.61 -4.86
N THR A 84 -5.11 -8.65 -4.38
CA THR A 84 -4.62 -7.49 -3.63
C THR A 84 -4.62 -7.81 -2.14
N VAL A 85 -3.45 -7.70 -1.51
CA VAL A 85 -3.28 -7.84 -0.06
C VAL A 85 -3.05 -6.46 0.53
N THR A 86 -3.78 -6.13 1.60
CA THR A 86 -3.64 -4.86 2.33
C THR A 86 -3.20 -5.12 3.77
N PRO A 87 -1.90 -5.36 4.02
CA PRO A 87 -1.42 -5.55 5.39
C PRO A 87 -1.63 -4.31 6.24
N GLY A 88 -1.90 -4.55 7.53
CA GLY A 88 -1.80 -3.53 8.58
C GLY A 88 -0.35 -3.24 8.93
N LEU A 89 -0.11 -2.77 10.16
CA LEU A 89 1.26 -2.57 10.63
C LEU A 89 1.96 -3.93 10.79
N VAL A 90 2.94 -4.21 9.94
CA VAL A 90 3.74 -5.45 9.97
C VAL A 90 5.19 -5.10 10.28
N GLY A 91 5.77 -5.78 11.27
CA GLY A 91 7.19 -5.66 11.60
C GLY A 91 8.07 -6.09 10.42
N SER A 92 8.69 -5.12 9.75
CA SER A 92 9.69 -5.28 8.68
C SER A 92 10.79 -4.23 8.83
N GLU A 93 11.89 -4.29 8.05
CA GLU A 93 12.92 -3.24 8.09
C GLU A 93 12.35 -1.83 7.83
N ILE A 94 11.25 -1.72 7.05
CA ILE A 94 10.54 -0.45 6.82
C ILE A 94 9.97 0.13 8.13
N THR A 95 9.61 -0.73 9.08
CA THR A 95 9.12 -0.32 10.41
C THR A 95 10.20 -0.13 11.45
N GLN A 96 11.46 -0.46 11.18
CA GLN A 96 12.55 -0.38 12.15
C GLN A 96 13.21 1.02 12.28
N GLY A 97 12.70 2.03 11.55
CA GLY A 97 13.11 3.43 11.68
C GLY A 97 11.98 4.38 12.14
N ASP A 98 12.07 5.65 11.77
CA ASP A 98 11.08 6.73 12.01
C ASP A 98 9.62 6.37 11.65
N PHE A 99 9.43 5.32 10.86
CA PHE A 99 8.12 4.77 10.51
C PHE A 99 7.40 4.20 11.74
N GLN A 100 8.10 3.54 12.67
CA GLN A 100 7.51 3.11 13.94
C GLN A 100 7.09 4.32 14.77
N ALA A 101 7.92 5.36 14.87
CA ALA A 101 7.55 6.59 15.58
C ALA A 101 6.30 7.22 14.93
N LYS A 102 6.30 7.43 13.60
CA LYS A 102 5.18 8.04 12.86
C LYS A 102 3.88 7.22 12.94
N ALA A 103 3.96 5.89 12.89
CA ALA A 103 2.82 4.99 13.02
C ALA A 103 2.34 4.83 14.48
N SER A 104 3.25 4.80 15.45
CA SER A 104 2.92 4.65 16.89
C SER A 104 2.24 5.89 17.47
N TYR A 105 2.53 7.09 16.93
CA TYR A 105 1.75 8.28 17.25
C TYR A 105 0.34 8.26 16.64
N ALA A 106 0.16 7.63 15.46
CA ALA A 106 -1.16 7.48 14.85
C ALA A 106 -2.02 6.46 15.62
N THR A 107 -1.44 5.35 16.08
CA THR A 107 -2.17 4.38 16.92
C THR A 107 -2.49 4.94 18.30
N ASN A 108 -1.58 5.66 18.97
CA ASN A 108 -1.86 6.28 20.27
C ASN A 108 -2.82 7.50 20.20
N SER A 109 -3.02 8.09 19.02
CA SER A 109 -3.94 9.23 18.81
C SER A 109 -5.33 8.78 18.34
N VAL A 110 -5.40 7.70 17.57
CA VAL A 110 -6.67 7.14 17.04
C VAL A 110 -7.24 6.05 17.94
N TYR A 111 -6.39 5.32 18.68
CA TYR A 111 -6.80 4.38 19.72
C TYR A 111 -6.22 4.84 21.07
N PRO A 112 -7.04 5.45 21.94
CA PRO A 112 -6.66 5.63 23.34
C PRO A 112 -6.29 4.26 23.91
N LYS A 113 -5.25 4.21 24.75
CA LYS A 113 -4.80 2.97 25.43
C LYS A 113 -5.87 2.33 26.34
N ASP A 114 -7.03 2.95 26.45
CA ASP A 114 -8.10 2.64 27.38
C ASP A 114 -9.32 1.98 26.72
N LEU A 115 -9.21 1.40 25.51
CA LEU A 115 -10.28 0.57 24.95
C LEU A 115 -10.07 -0.90 25.33
N PRO A 116 -10.69 -1.40 26.42
CA PRO A 116 -10.66 -2.82 26.73
C PRO A 116 -11.45 -3.58 25.66
N TYR A 117 -10.85 -4.64 25.12
CA TYR A 117 -11.55 -5.82 24.59
C TYR A 117 -12.83 -5.57 23.76
N LEU A 118 -12.69 -5.31 22.46
CA LEU A 118 -13.81 -5.49 21.52
C LEU A 118 -13.32 -6.06 20.19
N LEU A 119 -12.97 -7.35 20.17
CA LEU A 119 -13.17 -8.24 19.02
C LEU A 119 -13.35 -9.68 19.53
N SER A 120 -14.50 -9.94 20.15
CA SER A 120 -15.13 -11.26 20.12
C SER A 120 -16.44 -11.12 19.35
N ARG A 121 -16.42 -11.53 18.09
CA ARG A 121 -17.48 -12.16 17.27
C ARG A 121 -17.18 -11.93 15.79
#